data_AF-A0A8H5K5J9-F1
#
_entry.id   AF-A0A8H5K5J9-F1
#
_cell.length_a   1.000
_cell.length_b   1.000
_cell.length_c   1.000
_cell.angle_alpha   90.00
_cell.angle_beta   90.00
_cell.angle_gamma   90.00
#
_symmetry.space_group_name_H-M   'P 1'
#
loop_
_entity.id
_entity.type
_entity.pdbx_description
1 polymer ?
#
loop_
_entity_poly.entity_id
_entity_poly.type
_entity_poly.pdbx_seq_one_letter_code
_entity_poly.pdbx_strand_id
1 'polypeptide(L)'
;MAATATISSLPPASAPTFGIAPAALPPPGQPDISYHPDWEKYQARVARRTQTEDLTKSLPEGFPKELKGDLVWDGETLAQKYGWTYVLSADQLEEIDKALAHFKSLNISKGYITQETFPLPTLHDELRRLYRELHFGHGFFVLRGLNVDRYTREENIIIYAGVSSHIGSIRGPHK
;
A
#
# COMPACT_ATOMS: atom_id res chain seq x y z
N MET A 1 -42.65 67.69 8.02
CA MET A 1 -42.81 66.30 8.47
C MET A 1 -42.43 65.37 7.33
N ALA A 2 -41.30 64.70 7.44
CA ALA A 2 -40.91 63.58 6.58
C ALA A 2 -39.92 62.75 7.40
N ALA A 3 -40.32 61.53 7.75
CA ALA A 3 -39.52 60.60 8.53
C ALA A 3 -38.52 59.89 7.61
N THR A 4 -37.24 59.93 7.96
CA THR A 4 -36.20 59.17 7.28
C THR A 4 -35.72 58.08 8.23
N ALA A 5 -35.95 56.82 7.85
CA ALA A 5 -35.59 55.65 8.62
C ALA A 5 -34.10 55.35 8.47
N THR A 6 -33.38 55.31 9.59
CA THR A 6 -31.98 54.88 9.66
C THR A 6 -31.93 53.37 9.83
N ILE A 7 -31.42 52.65 8.83
CA ILE A 7 -31.19 51.20 8.92
C ILE A 7 -29.88 50.98 9.68
N SER A 8 -29.97 50.44 10.90
CA SER A 8 -28.83 49.98 11.70
C SER A 8 -28.50 48.53 11.33
N SER A 9 -27.32 48.29 10.76
CA SER A 9 -26.83 46.94 10.49
C SER A 9 -26.25 46.32 11.76
N LEU A 10 -26.96 45.34 12.34
CA LEU A 10 -26.44 44.47 13.39
C LEU A 10 -25.37 43.52 12.80
N PRO A 11 -24.21 43.32 13.47
CA PRO A 11 -23.27 42.26 13.10
C PRO A 11 -23.85 40.88 13.42
N PRO A 12 -23.50 39.82 12.67
CA PRO A 12 -24.01 38.47 12.91
C PRO A 12 -23.54 37.94 14.27
N ALA A 13 -24.42 37.21 14.95
CA ALA A 13 -24.18 36.64 16.27
C ALA A 13 -22.93 35.75 16.30
N SER A 14 -22.06 35.99 17.27
CA SER A 14 -20.88 35.17 17.56
C SER A 14 -21.30 33.71 17.77
N ALA A 15 -20.71 32.79 17.01
CA ALA A 15 -20.89 31.37 17.21
C ALA A 15 -20.44 30.97 18.64
N PRO A 16 -21.11 30.00 19.29
CA PRO A 16 -20.72 29.56 20.62
C PRO A 16 -19.33 28.93 20.55
N THR A 17 -18.37 29.52 21.26
CA THR A 17 -17.07 28.90 21.54
C THR A 17 -17.33 27.67 22.41
N PHE A 18 -17.29 26.48 21.82
CA PHE A 18 -17.25 25.25 22.60
C PHE A 18 -15.95 25.26 23.40
N GLY A 19 -16.06 25.44 24.73
CA GLY A 19 -14.92 25.36 25.63
C GLY A 19 -14.27 23.99 25.49
N ILE A 20 -13.00 23.96 25.10
CA ILE A 20 -12.18 22.75 25.17
C ILE A 20 -12.04 22.44 26.66
N ALA A 21 -12.70 21.39 27.12
CA ALA A 21 -12.43 20.85 28.44
C ALA A 21 -10.92 20.50 28.51
N PRO A 22 -10.18 20.94 29.54
CA PRO A 22 -8.80 20.51 29.71
C PRO A 22 -8.77 18.98 29.75
N ALA A 23 -7.81 18.39 29.03
CA ALA A 23 -7.66 16.94 28.97
C ALA A 23 -7.64 16.36 30.39
N ALA A 24 -8.48 15.34 30.64
CA ALA A 24 -8.51 14.65 31.91
C ALA A 24 -7.11 14.13 32.25
N LEU A 25 -6.68 14.31 33.50
CA LEU A 25 -5.41 13.76 33.96
C LEU A 25 -5.41 12.24 33.75
N PRO A 26 -4.39 11.68 33.08
CA PRO A 26 -4.34 10.25 32.83
C PRO A 26 -4.30 9.48 34.16
N PRO A 27 -4.93 8.29 34.23
CA PRO A 27 -4.87 7.43 35.41
C PRO A 27 -3.42 7.09 35.79
N PRO A 28 -3.13 6.88 37.10
CA PRO A 28 -1.79 6.66 37.58
C PRO A 28 -1.14 5.45 36.89
N GLY A 29 0.05 5.66 36.32
CA GLY A 29 0.81 4.65 35.59
C GLY A 29 0.61 4.67 34.07
N GLN A 30 -0.32 5.45 33.52
CA GLN A 30 -0.43 5.62 32.09
C GLN A 30 0.65 6.61 31.59
N PRO A 31 1.48 6.22 30.61
CA PRO A 31 2.44 7.14 30.01
C PRO A 31 1.69 8.27 29.29
N ASP A 32 2.23 9.50 29.35
CA ASP A 32 1.70 10.66 28.62
C ASP A 32 1.91 10.47 27.10
N ILE A 33 0.98 9.74 26.48
CA ILE A 33 0.90 9.53 25.04
C ILE A 33 -0.35 10.24 24.51
N SER A 34 -0.14 11.33 23.77
CA SER A 34 -1.22 12.00 23.04
C SER A 34 -1.64 11.19 21.82
N TYR A 35 -2.90 11.32 21.39
CA TYR A 35 -3.39 10.71 20.15
C TYR A 35 -2.66 11.29 18.92
N HIS A 36 -2.33 12.58 18.97
CA HIS A 36 -1.58 13.22 17.91
C HIS A 36 -0.07 12.93 18.07
N PRO A 37 0.63 12.57 16.98
CA PRO A 37 2.08 12.50 17.00
C PRO A 37 2.67 13.83 17.46
N ASP A 38 3.38 13.82 18.58
CA ASP A 38 4.04 14.98 19.16
C ASP A 38 5.55 14.76 19.12
N TRP A 39 6.23 15.54 18.29
CA TRP A 39 7.65 15.39 18.05
C TRP A 39 8.49 15.75 19.27
N GLU A 40 8.10 16.78 20.01
CA GLU A 40 8.84 17.24 21.19
C GLU A 40 8.74 16.21 22.31
N LYS A 41 7.55 15.65 22.55
CA LYS A 41 7.36 14.54 23.50
C LYS A 41 8.14 13.29 23.09
N TYR A 42 8.18 12.97 21.80
CA TYR A 42 9.01 11.86 21.31
C TYR A 42 10.50 12.10 21.61
N GLN A 43 11.04 13.27 21.29
CA GLN A 43 12.44 13.62 21.53
C GLN A 43 12.79 13.60 23.02
N ALA A 44 11.96 14.22 23.87
CA ALA A 44 12.13 14.20 25.32
C ALA A 44 12.11 12.77 25.88
N ARG A 45 11.23 11.91 25.37
CA ARG A 45 11.19 10.49 25.74
C ARG A 45 12.44 9.75 25.30
N VAL A 46 12.91 9.94 24.08
CA VAL A 46 14.13 9.30 23.56
C VAL A 46 15.36 9.74 24.38
N ALA A 47 15.49 11.04 24.68
CA ALA A 47 16.57 11.57 25.52
C ALA A 47 16.54 10.97 26.93
N ARG A 48 15.35 10.92 27.57
CA ARG A 48 15.16 10.28 28.88
C ARG A 48 15.57 8.80 28.83
N ARG A 49 15.07 8.04 27.87
CA ARG A 49 15.38 6.60 27.76
C ARG A 49 16.87 6.34 27.53
N THR A 50 17.53 7.18 26.74
CA THR A 50 18.98 7.07 26.49
C THR A 50 19.82 7.36 27.76
N GLN A 51 19.32 8.22 28.66
CA GLN A 51 20.02 8.59 29.90
C GLN A 51 19.70 7.68 31.09
N THR A 52 18.48 7.17 31.18
CA THR A 52 17.97 6.47 32.37
C THR A 52 17.95 4.94 32.21
N GLU A 53 17.88 4.42 30.97
CA GLU A 53 17.70 2.99 30.71
C GLU A 53 18.96 2.43 30.02
N ASP A 54 19.43 1.26 30.48
CA ASP A 54 20.48 0.52 29.78
C ASP A 54 19.86 -0.25 28.59
N LEU A 55 19.73 0.46 27.47
CA LEU A 55 19.19 -0.08 26.23
C LEU A 55 20.23 -1.00 25.61
N THR A 56 19.99 -2.31 25.71
CA THR A 56 20.87 -3.32 25.11
C THR A 56 20.90 -3.12 23.59
N LYS A 57 22.03 -2.63 23.07
CA LYS A 57 22.22 -2.38 21.62
C LYS A 57 22.61 -3.64 20.84
N SER A 58 22.84 -4.75 21.53
CA SER A 58 23.22 -6.02 20.94
C SER A 58 21.99 -6.90 20.70
N LEU A 59 22.02 -7.63 19.60
CA LEU A 59 21.01 -8.64 19.29
C LEU A 59 21.01 -9.75 20.36
N PRO A 60 19.84 -10.33 20.70
CA PRO A 60 19.75 -11.47 21.62
C PRO A 60 20.56 -12.67 21.15
N GLU A 61 20.93 -13.54 22.08
CA GLU A 61 21.67 -14.76 21.77
C GLU A 61 20.86 -15.65 20.80
N GLY A 62 21.50 -16.06 19.68
CA GLY A 62 20.85 -16.81 18.60
C GLY A 62 20.42 -15.98 17.39
N PHE A 63 20.50 -14.64 17.43
CA PHE A 63 20.26 -13.80 16.25
C PHE A 63 21.55 -13.56 15.44
N PRO A 64 21.52 -13.72 14.11
CA PRO A 64 22.66 -13.43 13.26
C PRO A 64 22.93 -11.91 13.24
N LYS A 65 24.20 -11.52 13.36
CA LYS A 65 24.63 -10.11 13.31
C LYS A 65 24.40 -9.45 11.94
N GLU A 66 24.39 -10.27 10.89
CA GLU A 66 24.13 -9.87 9.51
C GLU A 66 23.27 -10.95 8.86
N LEU A 67 22.24 -10.51 8.12
CA LEU A 67 21.49 -11.42 7.24
C LEU A 67 22.18 -11.40 5.87
N LYS A 68 22.55 -12.59 5.39
CA LYS A 68 23.14 -12.77 4.06
C LYS A 68 22.20 -13.63 3.24
N GLY A 69 21.69 -13.06 2.15
CA GLY A 69 20.79 -13.74 1.22
C GLY A 69 20.31 -12.78 0.14
N ASP A 70 19.80 -13.33 -0.96
CA ASP A 70 19.32 -12.55 -2.11
C ASP A 70 18.06 -11.71 -1.79
N LEU A 71 17.39 -12.05 -0.69
CA LEU A 71 16.28 -11.31 -0.09
C LEU A 71 16.72 -10.10 0.74
N VAL A 72 18.01 -9.97 1.05
CA VAL A 72 18.56 -8.87 1.84
C VAL A 72 19.09 -7.81 0.89
N TRP A 73 18.39 -6.70 0.83
CA TRP A 73 18.74 -5.59 -0.05
C TRP A 73 18.65 -4.25 0.67
N ASP A 74 19.46 -3.31 0.19
CA ASP A 74 19.40 -1.90 0.57
C ASP A 74 18.70 -1.13 -0.55
N GLY A 75 17.79 -0.22 -0.20
CA GLY A 75 17.01 0.56 -1.14
C GLY A 75 17.87 1.36 -2.13
N GLU A 76 19.07 1.78 -1.69
CA GLU A 76 20.01 2.53 -2.54
C GLU A 76 20.70 1.64 -3.59
N THR A 77 21.02 0.39 -3.24
CA THR A 77 21.74 -0.54 -4.13
C THR A 77 20.78 -1.29 -5.06
N LEU A 78 19.51 -1.35 -4.70
CA LEU A 78 18.51 -2.15 -5.39
C LEU A 78 18.37 -1.76 -6.87
N ALA A 79 18.31 -0.46 -7.16
CA ALA A 79 18.02 0.07 -8.51
C ALA A 79 19.10 -0.25 -9.52
N GLN A 80 20.34 -0.30 -9.04
CA GLN A 80 21.52 -0.49 -9.86
C GLN A 80 21.82 -1.98 -10.06
N LYS A 81 21.48 -2.82 -9.06
CA LYS A 81 21.83 -4.23 -9.03
C LYS A 81 20.76 -5.14 -9.62
N TYR A 82 19.48 -4.77 -9.49
CA TYR A 82 18.37 -5.63 -9.84
C TYR A 82 17.39 -4.91 -10.76
N GLY A 83 17.32 -5.36 -12.02
CA GLY A 83 16.30 -4.91 -12.97
C GLY A 83 14.93 -5.44 -12.58
N TRP A 84 14.31 -4.90 -11.53
CA TRP A 84 13.00 -5.37 -11.01
C TRP A 84 11.83 -5.00 -11.92
N THR A 85 12.05 -4.19 -12.95
CA THR A 85 10.99 -3.74 -13.86
C THR A 85 10.91 -4.69 -15.04
N TYR A 86 9.78 -5.41 -15.13
CA TYR A 86 9.45 -6.22 -16.28
C TYR A 86 8.46 -5.47 -17.17
N VAL A 87 8.82 -5.24 -18.43
CA VAL A 87 7.98 -4.55 -19.42
C VAL A 87 7.33 -5.58 -20.33
N LEU A 88 5.99 -5.59 -20.37
CA LEU A 88 5.22 -6.44 -21.26
C LEU A 88 5.51 -6.09 -22.72
N SER A 89 5.75 -7.11 -23.55
CA SER A 89 5.89 -6.93 -25.00
C SER A 89 4.54 -6.70 -25.67
N ALA A 90 4.55 -6.22 -26.92
CA ALA A 90 3.33 -6.04 -27.70
C ALA A 90 2.55 -7.35 -27.87
N ASP A 91 3.25 -8.46 -28.12
CA ASP A 91 2.65 -9.79 -28.27
C ASP A 91 1.96 -10.25 -26.98
N GLN A 92 2.57 -9.97 -25.82
CA GLN A 92 2.00 -10.28 -24.50
C GLN A 92 0.77 -9.42 -24.20
N LEU A 93 0.75 -8.17 -24.67
CA LEU A 93 -0.43 -7.31 -24.56
C LEU A 93 -1.58 -7.81 -25.44
N GLU A 94 -1.30 -8.23 -26.67
CA GLU A 94 -2.33 -8.86 -27.54
C GLU A 94 -2.87 -10.17 -26.95
N GLU A 95 -2.02 -10.94 -26.28
CA GLU A 95 -2.44 -12.15 -25.57
C GLU A 95 -3.40 -11.83 -24.41
N ILE A 96 -3.09 -10.79 -23.62
CA ILE A 96 -3.99 -10.28 -22.56
C ILE A 96 -5.33 -9.83 -23.14
N ASP A 97 -5.33 -9.14 -24.29
CA ASP A 97 -6.55 -8.70 -24.97
C ASP A 97 -7.42 -9.91 -25.39
N LYS A 98 -6.81 -10.97 -25.92
CA LYS A 98 -7.50 -12.21 -26.28
C LYS A 98 -8.05 -12.94 -25.06
N ALA A 99 -7.29 -13.01 -23.98
CA ALA A 99 -7.73 -13.62 -22.73
C ALA A 99 -8.89 -12.85 -22.08
N LEU A 100 -8.87 -11.51 -22.16
CA LEU A 100 -9.98 -10.67 -21.73
C LEU A 100 -11.25 -10.94 -22.56
N ALA A 101 -11.12 -11.02 -23.90
CA ALA A 101 -12.25 -11.34 -24.77
C ALA A 101 -12.84 -12.73 -24.47
N HIS A 102 -11.97 -13.73 -24.21
CA HIS A 102 -12.39 -15.06 -23.79
C HIS A 102 -13.16 -15.03 -22.46
N PHE A 103 -12.64 -14.34 -21.44
CA PHE A 103 -13.32 -14.20 -20.15
C PHE A 103 -14.69 -13.53 -20.27
N LYS A 104 -14.80 -12.47 -21.10
CA LYS A 104 -16.08 -11.81 -21.38
C LYS A 104 -17.06 -12.74 -22.07
N SER A 105 -16.59 -13.63 -22.95
CA SER A 105 -17.45 -14.62 -23.62
C SER A 105 -18.03 -15.68 -22.67
N LEU A 106 -17.31 -16.00 -21.58
CA LEU A 106 -17.77 -16.96 -20.57
C LEU A 106 -18.92 -16.42 -19.71
N ASN A 107 -19.13 -15.10 -19.68
CA ASN A 107 -20.17 -14.41 -18.91
C ASN A 107 -20.24 -14.84 -17.42
N ILE A 108 -19.09 -15.15 -16.84
CA ILE A 108 -18.93 -15.58 -15.45
C ILE A 108 -18.68 -14.38 -14.52
N SER A 109 -19.04 -14.53 -13.24
CA SER A 109 -18.81 -13.48 -12.25
C SER A 109 -17.32 -13.21 -12.06
N LYS A 110 -16.97 -11.93 -11.90
CA LYS A 110 -15.60 -11.39 -11.73
C LYS A 110 -14.84 -12.03 -10.55
N GLY A 111 -15.54 -12.69 -9.63
CA GLY A 111 -14.93 -13.46 -8.53
C GLY A 111 -14.32 -14.80 -8.93
N TYR A 112 -14.68 -15.37 -10.08
CA TYR A 112 -14.21 -16.68 -10.57
C TYR A 112 -13.04 -16.56 -11.56
N ILE A 113 -12.28 -15.47 -11.49
CA ILE A 113 -11.07 -15.30 -12.29
C ILE A 113 -9.97 -16.20 -11.73
N THR A 114 -9.61 -17.21 -12.51
CA THR A 114 -8.60 -18.24 -12.24
C THR A 114 -7.67 -18.37 -13.46
N GLN A 115 -6.56 -19.10 -13.30
CA GLN A 115 -5.64 -19.38 -14.42
C GLN A 115 -6.32 -20.14 -15.57
N GLU A 116 -7.38 -20.89 -15.29
CA GLU A 116 -8.13 -21.65 -16.29
C GLU A 116 -9.07 -20.75 -17.11
N THR A 117 -9.67 -19.74 -16.47
CA THR A 117 -10.61 -18.82 -17.13
C THR A 117 -9.90 -17.68 -17.87
N PHE A 118 -8.63 -17.43 -17.55
CA PHE A 118 -7.77 -16.44 -18.20
C PHE A 118 -6.50 -17.10 -18.78
N PRO A 119 -6.61 -17.81 -19.92
CA PRO A 119 -5.47 -18.55 -20.47
C PRO A 119 -4.41 -17.59 -21.06
N LEU A 120 -3.17 -17.74 -20.62
CA LEU A 120 -2.00 -16.98 -21.07
C LEU A 120 -0.85 -17.93 -21.47
N PRO A 121 -0.93 -18.67 -22.58
CA PRO A 121 0.07 -19.67 -22.95
C PRO A 121 1.52 -19.16 -23.02
N THR A 122 1.78 -17.93 -23.49
CA THR A 122 3.16 -17.41 -23.61
C THR A 122 3.58 -16.62 -22.38
N LEU A 123 2.69 -15.77 -21.85
CA LEU A 123 2.98 -14.96 -20.67
C LEU A 123 3.04 -15.81 -19.37
N HIS A 124 2.42 -16.99 -19.31
CA HIS A 124 2.46 -17.86 -18.13
C HIS A 124 3.88 -18.24 -17.71
N ASP A 125 4.74 -18.62 -18.67
CA ASP A 125 6.10 -19.07 -18.36
C ASP A 125 6.97 -17.93 -17.82
N GLU A 126 6.82 -16.73 -18.37
CA GLU A 126 7.49 -15.53 -17.86
C GLU A 126 6.96 -15.13 -16.48
N LEU A 127 5.64 -15.18 -16.25
CA LEU A 127 5.07 -14.93 -14.92
C LEU A 127 5.56 -15.96 -13.89
N ARG A 128 5.77 -17.22 -14.29
CA ARG A 128 6.35 -18.27 -13.42
C ARG A 128 7.83 -18.06 -13.15
N ARG A 129 8.57 -17.49 -14.09
CA ARG A 129 9.94 -17.02 -13.84
C ARG A 129 9.95 -15.87 -12.84
N LEU A 130 9.12 -14.84 -13.04
CA LEU A 130 9.00 -13.71 -12.12
C LEU A 130 8.54 -14.14 -10.72
N TYR A 131 7.65 -15.12 -10.63
CA TYR A 131 7.26 -15.75 -9.36
C TYR A 131 8.45 -16.37 -8.63
N ARG A 132 9.35 -17.05 -9.34
CA ARG A 132 10.57 -17.59 -8.72
C ARG A 132 11.50 -16.47 -8.24
N GLU A 133 11.66 -15.41 -9.02
CA GLU A 133 12.44 -14.24 -8.61
C GLU A 133 11.81 -13.52 -7.39
N LEU A 134 10.47 -13.53 -7.28
CA LEU A 134 9.74 -13.04 -6.12
C LEU A 134 10.05 -13.85 -4.85
N HIS A 135 10.07 -15.18 -4.93
CA HIS A 135 10.26 -16.05 -3.76
C HIS A 135 11.72 -16.29 -3.39
N PHE A 136 12.62 -16.31 -4.36
CA PHE A 136 14.02 -16.69 -4.17
C PHE A 136 15.02 -15.55 -4.43
N GLY A 137 14.57 -14.43 -4.97
CA GLY A 137 15.39 -13.24 -5.21
C GLY A 137 15.01 -12.08 -4.29
N HIS A 138 14.73 -10.92 -4.89
CA HIS A 138 14.61 -9.64 -4.19
C HIS A 138 13.27 -9.43 -3.47
N GLY A 139 12.32 -10.37 -3.58
CA GLY A 139 11.04 -10.28 -2.87
C GLY A 139 9.98 -9.42 -3.57
N PHE A 140 10.29 -8.76 -4.68
CA PHE A 140 9.32 -7.99 -5.46
C PHE A 140 9.76 -7.77 -6.91
N PHE A 141 8.80 -7.43 -7.75
CA PHE A 141 9.01 -6.94 -9.11
C PHE A 141 7.90 -5.94 -9.48
N VAL A 142 8.14 -5.13 -10.51
CA VAL A 142 7.18 -4.15 -11.04
C VAL A 142 6.86 -4.52 -12.48
N LEU A 143 5.59 -4.84 -12.72
CA LEU A 143 5.08 -5.08 -14.06
C LEU A 143 4.67 -3.76 -14.71
N ARG A 144 5.21 -3.46 -15.90
CA ARG A 144 4.89 -2.27 -16.71
C ARG A 144 4.45 -2.66 -18.12
N GLY A 145 3.79 -1.73 -18.81
CA GLY A 145 3.38 -1.88 -20.21
C GLY A 145 1.87 -2.01 -20.40
N LEU A 146 1.09 -2.21 -19.34
CA LEU A 146 -0.37 -2.22 -19.45
C LEU A 146 -0.91 -0.79 -19.67
N ASN A 147 -1.56 -0.55 -20.81
CA ASN A 147 -2.19 0.74 -21.11
C ASN A 147 -3.60 0.79 -20.52
N VAL A 148 -3.71 1.30 -19.29
CA VAL A 148 -4.98 1.38 -18.54
C VAL A 148 -6.05 2.24 -19.21
N ASP A 149 -5.67 3.20 -20.05
CA ASP A 149 -6.58 4.13 -20.72
C ASP A 149 -7.36 3.47 -21.87
N ARG A 150 -6.85 2.34 -22.39
CA ARG A 150 -7.52 1.56 -23.45
C ARG A 150 -8.68 0.71 -22.93
N TYR A 151 -8.76 0.50 -21.62
CA TYR A 151 -9.73 -0.42 -21.02
C TYR A 151 -10.72 0.31 -20.13
N THR A 152 -11.93 -0.20 -20.06
CA THR A 152 -12.90 0.24 -19.06
C THR A 152 -12.42 -0.13 -17.65
N ARG A 153 -12.97 0.53 -16.62
CA ARG A 153 -12.67 0.21 -15.22
C ARG A 153 -12.88 -1.27 -14.90
N GLU A 154 -13.93 -1.87 -15.47
CA GLU A 154 -14.24 -3.28 -15.24
C GLU A 154 -13.22 -4.21 -15.89
N GLU A 155 -12.81 -3.91 -17.12
CA GLU A 155 -11.79 -4.68 -17.84
C GLU A 155 -10.43 -4.58 -17.16
N ASN A 156 -10.05 -3.40 -16.67
CA ASN A 156 -8.84 -3.22 -15.87
C ASN A 156 -8.83 -4.10 -14.61
N ILE A 157 -9.97 -4.24 -13.92
CA ILE A 157 -10.10 -5.13 -12.76
C ILE A 157 -9.94 -6.59 -13.18
N ILE A 158 -10.54 -7.00 -14.30
CA ILE A 158 -10.46 -8.37 -14.81
C ILE A 158 -9.01 -8.71 -15.18
N ILE A 159 -8.33 -7.84 -15.94
CA ILE A 159 -6.93 -8.03 -16.33
C ILE A 159 -6.05 -8.15 -15.10
N TYR A 160 -6.20 -7.23 -14.14
CA TYR A 160 -5.43 -7.26 -12.89
C TYR A 160 -5.64 -8.57 -12.13
N ALA A 161 -6.90 -8.99 -11.95
CA ALA A 161 -7.23 -10.23 -11.27
C ALA A 161 -6.71 -11.47 -12.03
N GLY A 162 -6.76 -11.46 -13.37
CA GLY A 162 -6.26 -12.51 -14.25
C GLY A 162 -4.75 -12.69 -14.09
N VAL A 163 -3.98 -11.62 -14.31
CA VAL A 163 -2.53 -11.61 -14.13
C VAL A 163 -2.13 -12.01 -12.70
N SER A 164 -2.83 -11.48 -11.68
CA SER A 164 -2.57 -11.84 -10.28
C SER A 164 -2.78 -13.32 -10.00
N SER A 165 -3.73 -13.98 -10.69
CA SER A 165 -4.02 -15.40 -10.49
C SER A 165 -2.89 -16.31 -10.98
N HIS A 166 -2.09 -15.83 -11.94
CA HIS A 166 -0.89 -16.53 -12.42
C HIS A 166 0.31 -16.39 -11.48
N ILE A 167 0.40 -15.26 -10.76
CA ILE A 167 1.50 -14.98 -9.82
C ILE A 167 1.20 -15.60 -8.45
N GLY A 168 -0.05 -15.53 -7.98
CA GLY A 168 -0.45 -16.06 -6.68
C GLY A 168 -1.80 -16.79 -6.77
N SER A 169 -1.77 -18.11 -6.60
CA SER A 169 -2.98 -18.95 -6.63
C SER A 169 -3.91 -18.71 -5.42
N ILE A 170 -3.38 -18.17 -4.31
CA ILE A 170 -4.13 -17.95 -3.06
C ILE A 170 -4.32 -16.45 -2.84
N ARG A 171 -5.52 -15.96 -3.15
CA ARG A 171 -6.03 -14.71 -2.56
C ARG A 171 -6.36 -15.05 -1.11
N GLY A 172 -5.84 -14.28 -0.16
CA GLY A 172 -5.88 -14.61 1.28
C GLY A 172 -7.24 -15.15 1.72
N PRO A 173 -7.30 -16.26 2.48
CA PRO A 173 -8.57 -16.80 2.93
C PRO A 173 -9.28 -15.71 3.73
N HIS A 174 -10.53 -15.41 3.36
CA HIS A 174 -11.46 -14.75 4.26
C HIS A 174 -11.56 -15.64 5.51
N LYS A 175 -10.99 -15.18 6.62
CA LYS A 175 -11.28 -15.66 7.97
C LYS A 175 -11.95 -14.54 8.74
#